data_AF-A0A5M3MGH6-F1
#
_entry.id   AF-A0A5M3MGH6-F1
#
_cell.length_a   1.000
_cell.length_b   1.000
_cell.length_c   1.000
_cell.angle_alpha   90.00
_cell.angle_beta   90.00
_cell.angle_gamma   90.00
#
_symmetry.space_group_name_H-M   'P 1'
#
loop_
_entity.id
_entity.type
_entity.pdbx_description
1 polymer ?
#
loop_
_entity_poly.entity_id
_entity_poly.type
_entity_poly.pdbx_seq_one_letter_code
_entity_poly.pdbx_strand_id
1 'polypeptide(L)' 'PEPGILWLSGESGSGKSSVAHTFADSLHSKGKLAVTFFFSRKDIDRRNLNRFFVTIGYQLGLAHPRAREVVIKAI' A
#
# COMPACT_ATOMS: atom_id res chain seq x y z
N PRO A 1 13.82 13.59 -4.84
CA PRO A 1 12.42 13.59 -5.31
C PRO A 1 11.47 13.75 -4.12
N GLU A 2 10.75 14.86 -4.05
CA GLU A 2 9.70 15.09 -3.05
C GLU A 2 8.61 14.00 -3.16
N PRO A 3 8.08 13.48 -2.05
CA PRO A 3 6.95 12.55 -2.10
C PRO A 3 5.72 13.25 -2.69
N GLY A 4 5.28 12.79 -3.87
CA GLY A 4 4.13 13.37 -4.57
C GLY A 4 2.81 12.82 -4.04
N ILE A 5 1.89 13.70 -3.66
CA ILE A 5 0.49 13.34 -3.40
C ILE A 5 -0.29 13.50 -4.70
N LEU A 6 -0.92 12.43 -5.18
CA LEU A 6 -1.84 12.45 -6.32
C LEU A 6 -3.28 12.39 -5.84
N TRP A 7 -4.10 13.36 -6.23
CA TRP A 7 -5.53 13.40 -5.91
C TRP A 7 -6.36 12.96 -7.12
N LEU A 8 -7.02 11.79 -7.02
CA LEU A 8 -7.90 11.29 -8.07
C LEU A 8 -9.38 11.61 -7.76
N SER A 9 -9.94 12.61 -8.45
CA SER A 9 -11.32 13.06 -8.30
C SER A 9 -12.25 12.56 -9.40
N GLY A 10 -13.54 12.40 -9.10
CA GLY A 10 -14.57 11.96 -10.04
C GLY A 10 -15.84 11.50 -9.32
N GLU A 11 -16.93 11.35 -10.06
CA GLU A 11 -18.25 10.99 -9.52
C GLU A 11 -18.26 9.63 -8.79
N SER A 12 -19.21 9.44 -7.88
CA SER A 12 -19.38 8.13 -7.23
C SER A 12 -19.59 7.04 -8.29
N GLY A 13 -18.95 5.89 -8.14
CA GLY A 13 -19.03 4.81 -9.13
C GLY A 13 -18.12 4.97 -10.36
N SER A 14 -17.42 6.10 -10.54
CA SER A 14 -16.55 6.34 -11.71
C SER A 14 -15.27 5.49 -11.77
N GLY A 15 -15.12 4.48 -10.89
CA GLY A 15 -13.97 3.56 -10.92
C GLY A 15 -12.66 4.08 -10.32
N LYS A 16 -12.66 5.18 -9.55
CA LYS A 16 -11.44 5.75 -8.92
C LYS A 16 -10.59 4.71 -8.18
N SER A 17 -11.22 3.90 -7.32
CA SER A 17 -10.52 2.84 -6.59
C SER A 17 -9.96 1.77 -7.54
N SER A 18 -10.69 1.44 -8.61
CA SER A 18 -10.22 0.51 -9.63
C SER A 18 -8.97 1.04 -10.33
N VAL A 19 -8.94 2.32 -10.71
CA VAL A 19 -7.75 2.96 -11.30
C VAL A 19 -6.55 2.89 -10.35
N ALA A 20 -6.74 3.20 -9.07
CA ALA A 20 -5.66 3.12 -8.07
C ALA A 20 -5.14 1.68 -7.89
N HIS A 21 -6.03 0.68 -7.89
CA HIS A 21 -5.66 -0.74 -7.86
C HIS A 21 -4.87 -1.14 -9.12
N THR A 22 -5.39 -0.86 -10.31
CA THR A 22 -4.72 -1.16 -11.59
C THR A 22 -3.35 -0.48 -11.69
N PHE A 23 -3.22 0.75 -11.17
CA PHE A 23 -1.94 1.43 -11.12
C PHE A 23 -0.94 0.72 -10.21
N ALA A 24 -1.36 0.32 -9.01
CA ALA A 24 -0.51 -0.46 -8.10
C ALA A 24 -0.11 -1.80 -8.72
N ASP A 25 -1.05 -2.53 -9.35
CA ASP A 25 -0.77 -3.79 -10.04
C ASP A 25 0.23 -3.62 -11.20
N SER A 26 0.12 -2.51 -11.94
CA SER A 26 1.08 -2.16 -13.00
C SER A 26 2.48 -1.90 -12.44
N LEU A 27 2.59 -1.24 -11.29
CA LEU A 27 3.90 -1.03 -10.63
C LEU A 27 4.45 -2.34 -10.06
N HIS A 28 3.59 -3.18 -9.50
CA HIS A 28 3.98 -4.49 -8.97
C HIS A 28 4.54 -5.40 -10.06
N SER A 29 3.83 -5.53 -11.20
CA SER A 29 4.30 -6.33 -12.34
C SER A 29 5.62 -5.83 -12.95
N LYS A 30 5.94 -4.54 -12.78
CA LYS A 30 7.22 -3.93 -13.19
C LYS A 30 8.32 -4.03 -12.12
N GLY A 31 8.05 -4.64 -10.96
CA GLY A 31 8.99 -4.67 -9.83
C GLY A 31 9.28 -3.30 -9.21
N LYS A 32 8.39 -2.31 -9.42
CA LYS A 32 8.54 -0.93 -8.94
C LYS A 32 7.66 -0.59 -7.74
N LEU A 33 6.82 -1.51 -7.28
CA LEU A 33 6.02 -1.35 -6.08
C LEU A 33 6.70 -2.04 -4.90
N ALA A 34 7.22 -1.25 -3.96
CA ALA A 34 7.80 -1.78 -2.73
C ALA A 34 6.72 -2.28 -1.75
N VAL A 35 5.69 -1.46 -1.54
CA VAL A 35 4.56 -1.74 -0.64
C VAL A 35 3.30 -1.04 -1.11
N THR A 36 2.14 -1.55 -0.68
CA THR A 36 0.85 -0.89 -0.88
C THR A 36 -0.13 -1.17 0.27
N PHE A 37 -1.03 -0.23 0.51
CA PHE A 37 -2.16 -0.39 1.42
C PHE A 37 -3.37 0.38 0.90
N PHE A 38 -4.54 -0.26 0.89
CA PHE A 38 -5.79 0.36 0.45
C PHE A 38 -6.77 0.46 1.61
N PHE A 39 -7.04 1.68 2.08
CA PHE A 39 -8.08 1.92 3.08
C PHE A 39 -9.46 1.62 2.49
N SER A 40 -10.30 0.93 3.27
CA SER A 40 -11.66 0.59 2.86
C SER A 40 -12.62 0.70 4.04
N ARG A 41 -13.70 1.47 3.87
CA ARG A 41 -14.77 1.61 4.89
C ARG A 41 -15.55 0.32 5.11
N LYS A 42 -15.57 -0.58 4.11
CA LYS A 42 -16.33 -1.83 4.15
C LYS A 42 -15.56 -2.98 4.82
N ASP A 43 -14.29 -2.77 5.10
CA ASP A 43 -13.38 -3.82 5.59
C ASP A 43 -12.89 -3.44 6.99
N ILE A 44 -13.20 -4.28 7.98
CA ILE A 44 -12.91 -3.97 9.39
C ILE A 44 -11.42 -3.82 9.68
N ASP A 45 -10.58 -4.52 8.92
CA ASP A 45 -9.13 -4.51 9.07
C ASP A 45 -8.49 -3.34 8.32
N ARG A 46 -9.13 -2.85 7.26
CA ARG A 46 -8.62 -1.74 6.42
C ARG A 46 -9.34 -0.41 6.62
N ARG A 47 -10.30 -0.31 7.55
CA ARG A 47 -10.99 0.95 7.87
C ARG A 47 -10.24 1.85 8.86
N ASN A 48 -9.23 1.32 9.55
CA ASN A 48 -8.44 2.05 10.55
C ASN A 48 -6.93 1.79 10.38
N LEU A 49 -6.12 2.47 11.19
CA LEU A 49 -4.67 2.42 11.10
C LEU A 49 -4.02 1.18 11.73
N ASN A 50 -4.78 0.34 12.45
CA ASN A 50 -4.21 -0.75 13.25
C ASN A 50 -3.41 -1.74 12.40
N ARG A 51 -3.86 -2.01 11.17
CA ARG A 51 -3.13 -2.86 10.22
C ARG A 51 -2.21 -2.11 9.28
N PHE A 52 -2.26 -0.78 9.22
CA PHE A 52 -1.48 -0.01 8.25
C PHE A 52 0.02 -0.24 8.44
N PHE A 53 0.57 0.11 9.61
CA PHE A 53 2.01 -0.02 9.87
C PHE A 53 2.48 -1.48 9.85
N VAL A 54 1.70 -2.40 10.42
CA VAL A 54 2.02 -3.83 10.43
C VAL A 54 2.09 -4.38 9.00
N THR A 55 1.15 -4.00 8.14
CA THR A 55 1.12 -4.45 6.74
C THR A 55 2.30 -3.88 5.95
N ILE A 56 2.62 -2.60 6.13
CA ILE A 56 3.77 -1.97 5.48
C ILE A 56 5.09 -2.63 5.94
N GLY A 57 5.28 -2.85 7.24
CA GLY A 57 6.46 -3.52 7.78
C GLY A 57 6.61 -4.95 7.24
N TYR A 58 5.53 -5.73 7.25
CA TYR A 58 5.53 -7.09 6.71
C TYR A 58 5.90 -7.14 5.22
N GLN A 59 5.25 -6.31 4.38
CA GLN A 59 5.55 -6.26 2.95
C GLN A 59 6.99 -5.79 2.67
N LEU A 60 7.49 -4.79 3.39
CA LEU A 60 8.89 -4.35 3.28
C LEU A 60 9.87 -5.48 3.64
N GLY A 61 9.59 -6.22 4.72
CA GLY A 61 10.43 -7.35 5.15
C GLY A 61 10.44 -8.50 4.14
N LEU A 62 9.36 -8.71 3.40
CA LEU A 62 9.34 -9.67 2.30
C LEU A 62 10.11 -9.16 1.07
N ALA A 63 10.06 -7.86 0.81
CA ALA A 63 10.65 -7.26 -0.39
C ALA A 63 12.16 -6.97 -0.27
N HIS A 64 12.70 -6.77 0.94
CA HIS A 64 14.10 -6.34 1.12
C HIS A 64 14.79 -6.96 2.35
N PRO A 65 15.96 -7.63 2.19
CA PRO A 65 16.65 -8.33 3.28
C PRO A 65 16.97 -7.44 4.48
N ARG A 66 17.47 -6.22 4.26
CA ARG A 66 17.78 -5.29 5.36
C ARG A 66 16.52 -4.83 6.10
N ALA A 67 15.41 -4.64 5.38
CA ALA A 67 14.14 -4.31 6.01
C ALA A 67 13.64 -5.50 6.85
N ARG A 68 13.82 -6.73 6.37
CA ARG A 68 13.50 -7.96 7.10
C ARG A 68 14.22 -8.02 8.44
N GLU A 69 15.52 -7.77 8.46
CA GLU A 69 16.32 -7.77 9.70
C GLU A 69 15.81 -6.73 10.71
N VAL A 70 15.51 -5.51 10.24
CA VAL A 70 14.98 -4.44 11.10
C VAL A 70 13.61 -4.82 11.66
N VAL A 71 12.72 -5.37 10.83
CA VAL A 71 11.38 -5.79 11.25
C VAL A 71 11.45 -6.94 12.26
N ILE A 72 12.28 -7.96 12.01
CA ILE A 72 12.46 -9.09 12.94
C ILE A 72 13.00 -8.61 14.28
N LYS A 73 13.94 -7.67 14.30
CA LYS A 73 14.50 -7.11 15.53
C LYS A 73 13.49 -6.29 16.35
N ALA A 74 12.46 -5.75 15.71
CA ALA A 74 11.45 -4.91 16.34
C ALA A 74 10.29 -5.71 16.98
N ILE A 75 10.28 -7.03 16.82
CA ILE A 75 9.33 -7.98 17.43
C ILE A 75 10.01 -8.63 18.64
#